data_AF-A0A7D5M2F9-F1
#
_entry.id   AF-A0A7D5M2F9-F1
#
_cell.length_a   1.000
_cell.length_b   1.000
_cell.length_c   1.000
_cell.angle_alpha   90.00
_cell.angle_beta   90.00
_cell.angle_gamma   90.00
#
_symmetry.space_group_name_H-M   'P 1'
#
loop_
_entity.id
_entity.type
_entity.pdbx_description
1 polymer ?
#
loop_
_entity_poly.entity_id
_entity_poly.type
_entity_poly.pdbx_seq_one_letter_code
_entity_poly.pdbx_strand_id
1 'polypeptide(L)'
;MKFEISKYRNEHTLVKYSKNEMISFEHRILSEYRIKIAKIETLAKSIMTHHTPKGDEAKGASEFLDVLINETDKFYETNSTILSKNGKRPHARSRLPETKEWNENVEEFYEKNPRRRPRK
;
A
#
# COMPACT_ATOMS: atom_id res chain seq x y z
N MET A 1 -8.31 53.23 -33.00
CA MET A 1 -7.45 52.14 -32.48
C MET A 1 -8.34 51.22 -31.67
N LYS A 2 -8.72 50.06 -32.23
CA LYS A 2 -9.61 49.08 -31.58
C LYS A 2 -8.72 48.04 -30.89
N PHE A 3 -8.79 47.93 -29.58
CA PHE A 3 -8.12 46.85 -28.84
C PHE A 3 -8.96 45.58 -28.96
N GLU A 4 -8.43 44.60 -29.67
CA GLU A 4 -9.00 43.27 -29.80
C GLU A 4 -8.59 42.46 -28.57
N ILE A 5 -9.53 42.28 -27.63
CA ILE A 5 -9.30 41.46 -26.44
C ILE A 5 -9.40 39.99 -26.87
N SER A 6 -8.23 39.38 -26.95
CA SER A 6 -8.01 37.97 -27.22
C SER A 6 -8.84 37.06 -26.31
N LYS A 7 -9.79 36.32 -26.91
CA LYS A 7 -10.55 35.25 -26.27
C LYS A 7 -9.65 34.00 -26.14
N TYR A 8 -8.81 33.95 -25.12
CA TYR A 8 -8.31 32.66 -24.62
C TYR A 8 -8.92 32.41 -23.24
N ARG A 9 -10.16 31.91 -23.24
CA ARG A 9 -10.69 31.18 -22.10
C ARG A 9 -9.85 29.91 -21.96
N ASN A 10 -9.15 29.80 -20.85
CA ASN A 10 -8.34 28.64 -20.52
C ASN A 10 -9.28 27.47 -20.16
N GLU A 11 -9.78 26.78 -21.18
CA GLU A 11 -10.67 25.61 -21.03
C GLU A 11 -9.96 24.40 -20.39
N HIS A 12 -8.63 24.45 -20.27
CA HIS A 12 -7.83 23.38 -19.66
C HIS A 12 -7.87 23.34 -18.12
N THR A 13 -8.42 24.35 -17.46
CA THR A 13 -8.56 24.36 -15.98
C THR A 13 -9.95 23.98 -15.47
N LEU A 14 -10.90 23.65 -16.35
CA LEU A 14 -12.29 23.33 -15.96
C LEU A 14 -12.69 21.86 -16.13
N VAL A 15 -11.74 20.97 -16.41
CA VAL A 15 -12.00 19.52 -16.46
C VAL A 15 -11.10 18.82 -15.46
N LYS A 16 -11.63 18.60 -14.24
CA LYS A 16 -11.44 17.41 -13.37
C LYS A 16 -11.81 17.63 -11.89
N TYR A 17 -12.50 18.71 -11.54
CA TYR A 17 -13.15 18.83 -10.23
C TYR A 17 -14.62 18.40 -10.22
N SER A 18 -15.06 17.62 -11.21
CA SER A 18 -16.24 16.76 -11.04
C SER A 18 -15.76 15.40 -10.55
N LYS A 19 -15.57 15.28 -9.23
CA LYS A 19 -15.45 14.04 -8.45
C LYS A 19 -14.94 14.38 -7.04
N ASN A 20 -15.82 14.90 -6.17
CA ASN A 20 -15.80 14.52 -4.76
C ASN A 20 -16.16 13.02 -4.68
N GLU A 21 -15.37 12.19 -5.34
CA GLU A 21 -15.57 10.77 -5.39
C GLU A 21 -15.17 10.21 -4.05
N MET A 22 -16.09 9.46 -3.45
CA MET A 22 -15.71 8.40 -2.54
C MET A 22 -14.46 7.71 -3.12
N ILE A 23 -13.38 7.68 -2.34
CA ILE A 23 -12.14 7.01 -2.72
C ILE A 23 -12.50 5.65 -3.33
N SER A 24 -12.00 5.35 -4.53
CA SER A 24 -12.37 4.09 -5.20
C SER A 24 -12.05 2.90 -4.29
N PHE A 25 -12.86 1.84 -4.37
CA PHE A 25 -12.70 0.67 -3.52
C PHE A 25 -11.26 0.11 -3.56
N GLU A 26 -10.65 0.08 -4.75
CA GLU A 26 -9.25 -0.31 -4.92
C GLU A 26 -8.29 0.62 -4.17
N HIS A 27 -8.47 1.95 -4.27
CA HIS A 27 -7.63 2.90 -3.53
C HIS A 27 -7.80 2.74 -2.02
N ARG A 28 -9.01 2.44 -1.55
CA ARG A 28 -9.26 2.14 -0.13
C ARG A 28 -8.47 0.89 0.29
N ILE A 29 -8.54 -0.19 -0.47
CA ILE A 29 -7.78 -1.42 -0.20
C ILE A 29 -6.27 -1.14 -0.17
N LEU A 30 -5.75 -0.42 -1.17
CA LEU A 30 -4.31 -0.13 -1.27
C LEU A 30 -3.82 0.75 -0.10
N SER A 31 -4.62 1.73 0.30
CA SER A 31 -4.29 2.61 1.43
C SER A 31 -4.36 1.88 2.77
N GLU A 32 -5.39 1.04 2.99
CA GLU A 32 -5.51 0.22 4.18
C GLU A 32 -4.36 -0.78 4.30
N TYR A 33 -4.01 -1.46 3.20
CA TYR A 33 -2.87 -2.36 3.16
C TYR A 33 -1.56 -1.65 3.53
N ARG A 34 -1.34 -0.45 2.98
CA ARG A 34 -0.15 0.35 3.31
C ARG A 34 -0.08 0.70 4.79
N ILE A 35 -1.22 1.04 5.42
CA ILE A 35 -1.28 1.34 6.86
C ILE A 35 -1.00 0.09 7.69
N LYS A 36 -1.57 -1.06 7.31
CA LYS A 36 -1.33 -2.34 8.00
C LYS A 36 0.16 -2.73 8.00
N ILE A 37 0.82 -2.61 6.85
CA ILE A 37 2.28 -2.84 6.73
C ILE A 37 3.07 -1.87 7.60
N ALA A 38 2.76 -0.57 7.54
CA ALA A 38 3.46 0.44 8.34
C ALA A 38 3.34 0.18 9.85
N LYS A 39 2.19 -0.32 10.32
CA LYS A 39 2.00 -0.72 11.73
C LYS A 39 2.90 -1.90 12.12
N ILE A 40 2.99 -2.93 11.28
CA ILE A 40 3.87 -4.08 11.49
C ILE A 40 5.34 -3.62 11.56
N GLU A 41 5.79 -2.82 10.59
CA GLU A 41 7.17 -2.33 10.54
C GLU A 41 7.51 -1.45 11.75
N THR A 42 6.58 -0.57 12.15
CA THR A 42 6.75 0.32 13.30
C THR A 42 6.88 -0.47 14.59
N LEU A 43 5.97 -1.43 14.82
CA LEU A 43 5.99 -2.25 16.02
C LEU A 43 7.23 -3.17 16.06
N ALA A 44 7.56 -3.80 14.94
CA ALA A 44 8.75 -4.63 14.82
C ALA A 44 10.02 -3.84 15.17
N LYS A 45 10.15 -2.61 14.64
CA LYS A 45 11.26 -1.73 14.95
C LYS A 45 11.29 -1.33 16.43
N SER A 46 10.13 -0.97 17.00
CA SER A 46 10.00 -0.60 18.42
C SER A 46 10.50 -1.72 19.33
N ILE A 47 10.08 -2.96 19.09
CA ILE A 47 10.51 -4.15 19.83
C ILE A 47 12.02 -4.36 19.73
N MET A 48 12.59 -4.20 18.53
CA MET A 48 14.04 -4.36 18.32
C MET A 48 14.88 -3.28 19.02
N THR A 49 14.34 -2.07 19.18
CA THR A 49 15.01 -0.96 19.86
C THR A 49 14.75 -0.92 21.36
N HIS A 50 13.95 -1.84 21.90
CA HIS A 50 13.57 -1.84 23.31
C HIS A 50 14.76 -2.21 24.21
N HIS A 51 14.98 -1.45 25.29
CA HIS A 51 16.12 -1.60 26.18
C HIS A 51 16.10 -2.92 26.99
N THR A 52 14.90 -3.49 27.23
CA THR A 52 14.72 -4.76 27.94
C THR A 52 14.01 -5.78 27.03
N PRO A 53 14.73 -6.40 26.08
CA PRO A 53 14.14 -7.30 25.08
C PRO A 53 13.58 -8.62 25.66
N LYS A 54 13.86 -8.91 26.93
CA LYS A 54 13.37 -10.10 27.65
C LYS A 54 12.30 -9.80 28.71
N GLY A 55 11.80 -8.56 28.78
CA GLY A 55 10.70 -8.22 29.67
C GLY A 55 9.36 -8.73 29.16
N ASP A 56 8.38 -8.85 30.06
CA ASP A 56 7.02 -9.28 29.72
C ASP A 56 6.36 -8.35 28.68
N GLU A 57 6.69 -7.07 28.70
CA GLU A 57 6.24 -6.08 27.71
C GLU A 57 6.76 -6.40 26.30
N ALA A 58 8.05 -6.72 26.16
CA ALA A 58 8.64 -7.08 24.86
C ALA A 58 8.05 -8.39 24.32
N LYS A 59 7.73 -9.34 25.22
CA LYS A 59 7.05 -10.58 24.88
C LYS A 59 5.62 -10.32 24.41
N GLY A 60 4.83 -9.55 25.16
CA GLY A 60 3.46 -9.17 24.77
C GLY A 60 3.41 -8.38 23.46
N ALA A 61 4.36 -7.47 23.24
CA ALA A 61 4.48 -6.75 21.97
C ALA A 61 4.81 -7.68 20.80
N SER A 62 5.65 -8.70 21.01
CA SER A 62 5.97 -9.72 20.00
C SER A 62 4.76 -10.60 19.67
N GLU A 63 3.98 -11.00 20.68
CA GLU A 63 2.73 -11.74 20.49
C GLU A 63 1.69 -10.89 19.73
N PHE A 64 1.58 -9.61 20.07
CA PHE A 64 0.70 -8.68 19.34
C PHE A 64 1.15 -8.44 17.90
N LEU A 65 2.46 -8.42 17.64
CA LEU A 65 3.01 -8.33 16.29
C LEU A 65 2.56 -9.52 15.42
N ASP A 66 2.57 -10.72 15.98
CA ASP A 66 2.06 -11.91 15.28
C ASP A 66 0.57 -11.80 14.95
N VAL A 67 -0.25 -11.22 15.84
CA VAL A 67 -1.66 -10.94 15.56
C VAL A 67 -1.81 -9.98 14.39
N LEU A 68 -1.04 -8.88 14.36
CA LEU A 68 -1.08 -7.91 13.26
C LEU A 68 -0.65 -8.52 11.92
N ILE A 69 0.35 -9.39 11.92
CA ILE A 69 0.79 -10.11 10.72
C ILE A 69 -0.35 -11.01 10.23
N ASN A 70 -0.94 -11.83 11.10
CA ASN A 70 -2.04 -12.73 10.73
C ASN A 70 -3.27 -11.97 10.20
N GLU A 71 -3.62 -10.83 10.79
CA GLU A 71 -4.70 -9.97 10.28
C GLU A 71 -4.38 -9.38 8.90
N THR A 72 -3.12 -9.01 8.69
CA THR A 72 -2.65 -8.46 7.41
C THR A 72 -2.60 -9.52 6.32
N ASP A 73 -2.26 -10.76 6.68
CA ASP A 73 -2.28 -11.92 5.80
C ASP A 73 -3.70 -12.24 5.33
N LYS A 74 -4.67 -12.32 6.26
CA LYS A 74 -6.09 -12.50 5.92
C LYS A 74 -6.62 -11.37 5.02
N PHE A 75 -6.22 -10.14 5.31
CA PHE A 75 -6.58 -8.99 4.48
C PHE A 75 -5.97 -9.11 3.08
N TYR A 76 -4.72 -9.55 2.98
CA TYR A 76 -4.05 -9.74 1.71
C TYR A 76 -4.74 -10.83 0.89
N GLU A 77 -5.00 -12.01 1.45
CA GLU A 77 -5.69 -13.11 0.74
C GLU A 77 -7.03 -12.66 0.17
N THR A 78 -7.85 -12.01 1.00
CA THR A 78 -9.19 -11.51 0.64
C THR A 78 -9.14 -10.53 -0.52
N ASN A 79 -8.07 -9.74 -0.63
CA ASN A 79 -7.94 -8.67 -1.62
C ASN A 79 -6.79 -8.91 -2.62
N SER A 80 -6.32 -10.15 -2.71
CA SER A 80 -5.05 -10.52 -3.36
C SER A 80 -5.03 -10.13 -4.84
N THR A 81 -6.17 -10.25 -5.53
CA THR A 81 -6.32 -9.83 -6.93
C THR A 81 -6.03 -8.35 -7.12
N ILE A 82 -6.56 -7.47 -6.27
CA ILE A 82 -6.36 -6.02 -6.37
C ILE A 82 -4.93 -5.66 -5.95
N LEU A 83 -4.42 -6.27 -4.88
CA LEU A 83 -3.11 -5.99 -4.34
C LEU A 83 -1.98 -6.41 -5.30
N SER A 84 -2.00 -7.66 -5.77
CA SER A 84 -0.97 -8.20 -6.66
C SER A 84 -0.92 -7.47 -8.01
N LYS A 85 -2.08 -7.17 -8.61
CA LYS A 85 -2.17 -6.36 -9.86
C LYS A 85 -1.63 -4.93 -9.70
N ASN A 86 -1.50 -4.44 -8.47
CA ASN A 86 -0.93 -3.13 -8.16
C ASN A 86 0.51 -3.23 -7.59
N GLY A 87 1.19 -4.35 -7.83
CA GLY A 87 2.58 -4.56 -7.43
C GLY A 87 2.78 -4.70 -5.93
N LYS A 88 1.74 -5.06 -5.17
CA LYS A 88 1.85 -5.36 -3.74
C LYS A 88 2.09 -6.85 -3.57
N ARG A 89 3.00 -7.18 -2.66
CA ARG A 89 3.31 -8.54 -2.22
C ARG A 89 2.95 -8.67 -0.74
N PRO A 90 2.72 -9.91 -0.23
CA PRO A 90 2.61 -10.14 1.21
C PRO A 90 3.79 -9.53 1.97
N HIS A 91 3.58 -9.20 3.24
CA HIS A 91 4.64 -8.68 4.09
C HIS A 91 5.80 -9.69 4.18
N ALA A 92 7.05 -9.25 4.34
CA ALA A 92 8.20 -10.17 4.41
C ALA A 92 8.14 -11.16 5.61
N ARG A 93 7.39 -10.82 6.66
CA ARG A 93 7.10 -11.70 7.81
C ARG A 93 5.78 -12.47 7.69
N SER A 94 5.10 -12.36 6.54
CA SER A 94 3.87 -13.09 6.25
C SER A 94 4.12 -14.61 6.27
N ARG A 95 3.09 -15.37 6.64
CA ARG A 95 3.11 -16.83 6.59
C ARG A 95 2.43 -17.37 5.33
N LEU A 96 1.98 -16.49 4.44
CA LEU A 96 1.29 -16.87 3.22
C LEU A 96 2.25 -17.55 2.22
N PRO A 97 1.81 -18.61 1.54
CA PRO A 97 2.56 -19.14 0.41
C PRO A 97 2.52 -18.13 -0.74
N GLU A 98 3.68 -17.83 -1.34
CA GLU A 98 3.69 -17.06 -2.59
C GLU A 98 3.13 -17.93 -3.71
N THR A 99 1.99 -17.52 -4.27
CA THR A 99 1.40 -18.20 -5.43
C THR A 99 2.02 -17.68 -6.73
N LYS A 100 2.09 -18.54 -7.74
CA LYS A 100 2.57 -18.18 -9.08
C LYS A 100 1.78 -17.01 -9.66
N GLU A 101 0.46 -17.01 -9.51
CA GLU A 101 -0.44 -15.96 -9.99
C GLU A 101 -0.12 -14.58 -9.38
N TRP A 102 0.12 -14.51 -8.06
CA TRP A 102 0.44 -13.23 -7.42
C TRP A 102 1.77 -12.67 -7.92
N ASN A 103 2.76 -13.54 -8.11
CA ASN A 103 4.06 -13.15 -8.63
C ASN A 103 3.97 -12.65 -10.08
N GLU A 104 3.20 -13.33 -10.93
CA GLU A 104 2.96 -12.91 -12.31
C GLU A 104 2.27 -11.53 -12.38
N ASN A 105 1.20 -11.32 -11.60
CA ASN A 105 0.51 -10.03 -11.53
C ASN A 105 1.46 -8.89 -11.10
N VAL A 106 2.35 -9.15 -10.14
CA VAL A 106 3.30 -8.15 -9.64
C VAL A 106 4.38 -7.84 -10.68
N GLU A 107 4.89 -8.85 -11.39
CA GLU A 107 5.85 -8.61 -12.47
C GLU A 107 5.22 -7.83 -13.63
N GLU A 108 4.01 -8.19 -14.06
CA GLU A 108 3.28 -7.45 -15.09
C GLU A 108 3.07 -5.99 -14.69
N PHE A 109 2.76 -5.73 -13.41
CA PHE A 109 2.65 -4.36 -12.90
C PHE A 109 3.97 -3.58 -13.04
N TYR A 110 5.10 -4.20 -12.72
CA TYR A 110 6.42 -3.53 -12.81
C TYR A 110 6.93 -3.40 -14.24
N GLU A 111 6.59 -4.32 -15.14
CA GLU A 111 6.84 -4.17 -16.58
C GLU A 111 6.13 -2.93 -17.14
N LYS A 112 4.87 -2.73 -16.74
CA LYS A 112 4.10 -1.52 -17.10
C LYS A 112 4.57 -0.26 -16.36
N ASN A 113 5.16 -0.41 -15.17
CA ASN A 113 5.61 0.70 -14.32
C ASN A 113 7.08 0.56 -13.88
N PRO A 114 8.06 0.61 -14.80
CA PRO A 114 9.46 0.31 -14.47
C PRO A 114 10.04 1.21 -13.36
N ARG A 115 9.60 2.48 -13.31
CA ARG A 115 10.04 3.45 -12.29
C ARG A 115 9.58 3.13 -10.86
N ARG A 116 8.56 2.27 -10.71
CA ARG A 116 8.00 1.88 -9.41
C ARG A 116 8.61 0.60 -8.86
N ARG A 117 9.45 -0.08 -9.64
CA ARG A 117 10.15 -1.29 -9.19
C ARG A 117 11.11 -0.94 -8.05
N PRO A 118 11.07 -1.65 -6.91
CA PRO A 118 12.06 -1.50 -5.86
C PRO A 118 13.47 -1.67 -6.42
N ARG A 119 14.37 -0.72 -6.13
CA ARG A 119 15.78 -0.84 -6.48
C ARG A 119 16.42 -1.80 -5.48
N LYS A 120 17.24 -2.73 -5.98
CA LYS A 120 18.07 -3.61 -5.16
C LYS A 120 19.17 -2.83 -4.47
#